data_AF-C3MVS4-F1
#
_entry.id   AF-C3MVS4-F1
#
_cell.length_a   1.000
_cell.length_b   1.000
_cell.length_c   1.000
_cell.angle_alpha   90.00
_cell.angle_beta   90.00
_cell.angle_gamma   90.00
#
_symmetry.space_group_name_H-M   'P 1'
#
loop_
_entity.id
_entity.type
_entity.pdbx_description
1 polymer ?
#
loop_
_entity_poly.entity_id
_entity_poly.type
_entity_poly.pdbx_seq_one_letter_code
_entity_poly.pdbx_strand_id
1 'polypeptide(L)' 'MVCSKCGHSDHDVEKVILKENINHENDKTIIADGETIEGRVAISLCPRCGSARAILLNKKKRLYRCMTCSFVYTI' A
#
# COMPACT_ATOMS: atom_id res chain seq x y z
N MET A 1 19.76 16.34 19.60
CA MET A 1 19.25 16.62 20.97
C MET A 1 20.20 17.61 21.63
N VAL A 2 19.72 18.66 22.29
CA VAL A 2 20.56 19.72 22.87
C VAL A 2 20.51 19.65 24.39
N CYS A 3 21.67 19.62 25.05
CA CYS A 3 21.75 19.62 26.51
C CYS A 3 21.32 20.99 27.06
N SER A 4 20.27 21.02 27.88
CA SER A 4 19.72 22.24 28.47
C SER A 4 20.63 22.93 29.50
N LYS A 5 21.69 22.26 29.97
CA LYS A 5 22.64 22.83 30.94
C LYS A 5 23.89 23.44 30.30
N CYS A 6 24.37 22.92 29.17
CA CYS A 6 25.64 23.36 28.57
C CYS A 6 25.56 23.70 27.08
N GLY A 7 24.39 23.55 26.43
CA GLY A 7 24.19 23.90 25.02
C GLY A 7 24.84 22.95 24.01
N HIS A 8 25.52 21.90 24.46
CA HIS A 8 26.13 20.90 23.59
C HIS A 8 25.06 20.12 22.79
N SER A 9 25.32 19.86 21.51
CA SER A 9 24.39 19.20 20.60
C SER A 9 25.07 18.18 19.69
N ASP A 10 24.62 16.93 19.79
CA ASP A 10 24.97 15.87 18.84
C ASP A 10 24.18 16.10 17.53
N HIS A 11 24.89 16.34 16.43
CA HIS A 11 24.29 16.64 15.12
C HIS A 11 24.12 15.40 14.22
N ASP A 12 24.83 14.30 14.47
CA ASP A 12 25.06 13.25 13.46
C ASP A 12 24.55 11.85 13.83
N VAL A 13 23.59 11.73 14.76
CA VAL A 13 22.98 10.43 15.06
C VAL A 13 21.47 10.57 15.00
N GLU A 14 20.86 9.95 13.99
CA GLU A 14 19.43 9.60 14.04
C GLU A 14 19.22 8.70 15.27
N LYS A 15 18.91 9.32 16.40
CA LYS A 15 18.50 8.64 17.61
C LYS A 15 16.97 8.58 17.56
N VAL A 16 16.40 7.38 17.49
CA VAL A 16 14.96 7.18 17.70
C VAL A 16 14.62 7.64 19.11
N ILE A 17 14.09 8.86 19.24
CA ILE A 17 13.83 9.53 20.52
C ILE A 17 12.49 9.13 21.14
N LEU A 18 11.60 8.57 20.33
CA LEU A 18 10.29 8.10 20.74
C LEU A 18 9.97 6.84 19.93
N LYS A 19 9.70 5.74 20.62
CA LYS A 19 9.24 4.49 20.00
C LYS A 19 7.90 4.15 20.62
N GLU A 20 6.82 4.52 19.93
CA GLU A 20 5.49 4.07 20.30
C GLU A 20 5.28 2.65 19.79
N ASN A 21 4.80 1.77 20.65
CA ASN A 21 4.36 0.44 20.24
C ASN A 21 2.96 0.58 19.63
N ILE A 22 2.91 0.81 18.33
CA ILE A 22 1.66 0.80 17.56
C ILE A 22 1.26 -0.66 17.36
N ASN A 23 0.03 -1.02 17.74
CA ASN A 23 -0.50 -2.35 17.49
C ASN A 23 -0.82 -2.49 15.98
N HIS A 24 -0.01 -3.28 15.28
CA HIS A 24 -0.15 -3.58 13.85
C HIS A 24 -0.89 -4.91 13.59
N GLU A 25 -1.57 -5.52 14.57
CA GLU A 25 -2.30 -6.79 14.42
C GLU A 25 -3.34 -6.77 13.28
N ASN A 26 -3.82 -5.58 12.91
CA ASN A 26 -4.80 -5.38 11.85
C ASN A 26 -4.20 -4.90 10.51
N ASP A 27 -2.88 -4.74 10.42
CA ASP A 27 -2.21 -4.33 9.18
C ASP A 27 -2.21 -5.50 8.20
N LYS A 28 -3.32 -5.64 7.47
CA LYS A 28 -3.46 -6.64 6.41
C LYS A 28 -2.88 -6.08 5.12
N THR A 29 -1.76 -6.65 4.69
CA THR A 29 -1.24 -6.39 3.33
C THR A 29 -2.19 -7.04 2.33
N ILE A 30 -2.84 -6.24 1.49
CA ILE A 30 -3.66 -6.75 0.39
C ILE A 30 -2.72 -7.18 -0.74
N ILE A 31 -2.64 -8.49 -1.00
CA ILE A 31 -1.92 -9.01 -2.17
C ILE A 31 -2.87 -8.92 -3.37
N ALA A 32 -2.57 -7.98 -4.27
CA ALA A 32 -3.35 -7.69 -5.47
C ALA A 32 -2.66 -8.23 -6.73
N ASP A 33 -2.49 -9.55 -6.77
CA ASP A 33 -1.79 -10.32 -7.81
C ASP A 33 -2.63 -10.55 -9.09
N GLY A 34 -3.90 -10.18 -9.07
CA GLY A 34 -4.85 -10.37 -10.15
C GLY A 34 -5.65 -11.67 -10.05
N GLU A 35 -5.60 -12.40 -8.93
CA GLU A 35 -6.44 -13.57 -8.68
C GLU A 35 -7.92 -13.19 -8.64
N THR A 36 -8.75 -14.04 -9.26
CA THR A 36 -10.21 -13.90 -9.23
C THR A 36 -10.77 -14.45 -7.93
N ILE A 37 -11.49 -13.62 -7.18
CA ILE A 37 -12.16 -14.02 -5.93
C ILE A 37 -13.51 -14.65 -6.23
N GLU A 38 -14.30 -14.03 -7.12
CA GLU A 38 -15.67 -14.43 -7.40
C GLU A 38 -16.04 -14.09 -8.84
N GLY A 39 -16.25 -15.13 -9.66
CA GLY A 39 -16.56 -14.97 -11.08
C GLY A 39 -15.50 -14.17 -11.83
N ARG A 40 -15.85 -12.93 -12.25
CA ARG A 40 -14.92 -12.02 -12.95
C ARG A 40 -14.26 -11.00 -12.02
N VAL A 41 -14.62 -10.95 -10.73
CA VAL A 41 -14.03 -10.01 -9.78
C VAL A 41 -12.65 -10.52 -9.38
N ALA A 42 -11.64 -9.67 -9.51
CA ALA A 42 -10.25 -9.95 -9.19
C ALA A 42 -9.67 -8.92 -8.22
N ILE A 43 -8.71 -9.35 -7.39
CA ILE A 43 -7.91 -8.41 -6.59
C ILE A 43 -6.75 -7.92 -7.44
N SER A 44 -6.84 -6.68 -7.89
CA SER A 44 -5.87 -6.06 -8.78
C SER A 44 -5.80 -4.57 -8.47
N LEU A 45 -4.59 -4.06 -8.24
CA LEU A 45 -4.39 -2.68 -7.82
C LEU A 45 -4.50 -1.75 -9.03
N CYS A 46 -5.49 -0.86 -9.00
CA CYS A 46 -5.65 0.12 -10.05
C CYS A 46 -4.53 1.17 -10.00
N PRO A 47 -3.73 1.35 -11.06
CA PRO A 47 -2.62 2.32 -11.07
C PRO A 47 -3.11 3.78 -11.04
N ARG A 48 -4.41 4.02 -11.28
CA ARG A 48 -4.99 5.36 -11.31
C ARG A 48 -5.53 5.82 -9.96
N CYS A 49 -6.20 4.94 -9.20
CA CYS A 49 -6.89 5.32 -7.96
C CYS A 49 -6.57 4.44 -6.75
N GLY A 50 -5.67 3.46 -6.87
CA GLY A 50 -5.25 2.59 -5.76
C GLY A 50 -6.28 1.56 -5.30
N SER A 51 -7.48 1.52 -5.90
CA SER A 51 -8.49 0.51 -5.57
C SER A 51 -8.01 -0.90 -5.93
N ALA A 52 -8.14 -1.84 -4.99
CA ALA A 52 -7.74 -3.23 -5.17
C ALA A 52 -8.80 -4.11 -5.85
N ARG A 53 -10.02 -3.60 -6.09
CA ARG A 53 -11.10 -4.36 -6.74
C ARG A 53 -11.18 -4.05 -8.23
N ALA A 54 -11.07 -5.09 -9.05
CA ALA A 54 -11.19 -4.99 -10.49
C ALA A 54 -12.05 -6.11 -11.08
N ILE A 55 -12.53 -5.90 -12.30
CA ILE A 55 -13.19 -6.94 -13.12
C ILE A 55 -12.17 -7.40 -14.16
N LEU A 56 -11.90 -8.71 -14.20
CA LEU A 56 -11.11 -9.34 -15.24
C LEU A 56 -11.90 -9.35 -16.56
N LEU A 57 -11.41 -8.59 -17.55
CA LEU A 57 -11.99 -8.51 -18.89
C LEU A 57 -11.42 -9.58 -19.81
N ASN A 58 -10.13 -9.87 -19.71
CA ASN A 58 -9.46 -10.88 -20.53
C ASN A 58 -8.32 -11.54 -19.75
N LYS A 59 -8.48 -12.83 -19.44
CA LYS A 59 -7.50 -13.64 -18.72
C LYS A 59 -6.17 -13.78 -19.46
N LYS A 60 -6.20 -13.98 -20.78
CA LYS A 60 -4.97 -14.17 -21.60
C LYS A 60 -4.12 -12.91 -21.66
N LYS A 61 -4.76 -11.73 -21.69
CA LYS A 61 -4.09 -10.43 -21.77
C LYS A 61 -3.87 -9.77 -20.41
N ARG A 62 -4.24 -10.44 -19.31
CA ARG A 62 -4.29 -9.86 -17.96
C ARG A 62 -4.92 -8.46 -17.96
N LEU A 63 -6.05 -8.33 -18.65
CA LEU A 63 -6.76 -7.07 -18.83
C LEU A 63 -7.82 -6.91 -17.75
N TYR A 64 -7.74 -5.83 -16.99
CA TYR A 64 -8.61 -5.54 -15.86
C TYR A 64 -9.32 -4.20 -16.02
N ARG A 65 -10.51 -4.07 -15.44
CA ARG A 65 -11.23 -2.81 -15.28
C ARG A 65 -11.43 -2.51 -13.80
N CYS A 66 -10.94 -1.36 -13.33
CA CYS A 66 -11.18 -0.91 -11.96
C CYS A 66 -12.68 -0.75 -11.70
N MET A 67 -13.17 -1.29 -10.57
CA MET A 67 -14.56 -1.11 -10.18
C MET A 67 -14.86 0.30 -9.65
N THR A 68 -13.85 1.02 -9.17
CA THR A 68 -14.02 2.36 -8.57
C THR A 68 -13.97 3.48 -9.62
N CYS A 69 -12.95 3.50 -10.49
CA CYS A 69 -12.75 4.60 -11.46
C CYS A 69 -12.98 4.19 -12.93
N SER A 70 -13.39 2.94 -13.19
CA SER A 70 -13.56 2.37 -14.53
C SER A 70 -12.32 2.37 -15.44
N PHE A 71 -11.14 2.74 -14.94
CA PHE A 71 -9.90 2.68 -15.71
C PHE A 71 -9.58 1.24 -16.12
N VAL A 72 -9.20 1.04 -17.37
CA VAL A 72 -8.82 -0.26 -17.94
C VAL A 72 -7.30 -0.32 -18.03
N TYR A 73 -6.72 -1.40 -17.52
CA TYR A 73 -5.27 -1.53 -17.42
C TYR A 73 -4.85 -3.00 -17.52
N THR A 74 -3.57 -3.21 -17.83
CA THR A 74 -2.91 -4.51 -17.79
C THR A 74 -1.89 -4.52 -16.67
N ILE A 75 -1.67 -5.70 -16.08
CA ILE A 75 -0.58 -5.96 -15.13
C ILE A 75 0.38 -6.95 -15.77
#